data_AF-A0A9X8VEQ2-F1
#
_entry.id   AF-A0A9X8VEQ2-F1
#
_cell.length_a   1.000
_cell.length_b   1.000
_cell.length_c   1.000
_cell.angle_alpha   90.00
_cell.angle_beta   90.00
_cell.angle_gamma   90.00
#
_symmetry.space_group_name_H-M   'P 1'
#
loop_
_entity.id
_entity.type
_entity.pdbx_description
1 polymer ?
#
loop_
_entity_poly.entity_id
_entity_poly.type
_entity_poly.pdbx_seq_one_letter_code
_entity_poly.pdbx_strand_id
1 'polypeptide(L)'
;AADKGAAVHQIPLESADCALDAAKVCERINANTRLVAVSYASNVTGGIVDIKTIVEAAHRVGAQVYVDAVHYAPHNLIDVQALGCDFL
;
A
#
# COMPACT_ATOMS: atom_id res chain seq x y z
N ALA A 1 -3.17 16.46 -2.54
CA ALA A 1 -4.47 15.80 -2.84
C ALA A 1 -5.62 16.81 -2.85
N ALA A 2 -5.82 17.57 -1.75
CA ALA A 2 -6.88 18.57 -1.63
C ALA A 2 -6.85 19.62 -2.77
N ASP A 3 -5.68 20.18 -3.09
CA ASP A 3 -5.53 21.20 -4.16
C ASP A 3 -5.86 20.70 -5.57
N LYS A 4 -5.99 19.38 -5.73
CA LYS A 4 -6.33 18.70 -6.99
C LYS A 4 -7.73 18.07 -6.97
N GLY A 5 -8.50 18.29 -5.90
CA GLY A 5 -9.84 17.72 -5.73
C GLY A 5 -9.87 16.20 -5.60
N ALA A 6 -8.74 15.56 -5.25
CA ALA A 6 -8.69 14.12 -5.09
C ALA A 6 -9.23 13.70 -3.71
N ALA A 7 -10.19 12.78 -3.71
CA ALA A 7 -10.65 12.13 -2.48
C ALA A 7 -9.57 11.16 -1.96
N VAL A 8 -9.24 11.26 -0.69
CA VAL A 8 -8.26 10.38 -0.02
C VAL A 8 -8.99 9.55 1.01
N HIS A 9 -8.91 8.23 0.88
CA HIS A 9 -9.44 7.28 1.85
C HIS A 9 -8.30 6.68 2.63
N GLN A 10 -8.30 6.90 3.95
CA GLN A 10 -7.33 6.29 4.86
C GLN A 10 -7.90 5.01 5.46
N ILE A 11 -7.03 4.03 5.66
CA ILE A 11 -7.37 2.76 6.32
C ILE A 11 -6.98 2.87 7.79
N PRO A 12 -7.93 2.78 8.74
CA PRO A 12 -7.60 2.78 10.14
C PRO A 12 -6.87 1.50 10.53
N LEU A 13 -5.89 1.62 11.43
CA LEU A 13 -5.24 0.48 12.06
C LEU A 13 -6.09 0.05 13.26
N GLU A 14 -6.70 -1.13 13.16
CA GLU A 14 -7.63 -1.64 14.18
C GLU A 14 -7.02 -2.79 14.99
N SER A 15 -5.85 -3.28 14.57
CA SER A 15 -5.14 -4.37 15.24
C SER A 15 -4.34 -3.86 16.44
N ALA A 16 -4.25 -4.69 17.50
CA ALA A 16 -3.48 -4.39 18.70
C ALA A 16 -1.95 -4.32 18.45
N ASP A 17 -1.47 -4.99 17.40
CA ASP A 17 -0.07 -4.93 16.95
C ASP A 17 0.20 -3.76 15.98
N CYS A 18 -0.81 -2.93 15.71
CA CYS A 18 -0.75 -1.83 14.75
C CYS A 18 -0.32 -2.26 13.33
N ALA A 19 -0.55 -3.52 12.95
CA ALA A 19 -0.32 -3.99 11.59
C ALA A 19 -1.41 -3.47 10.64
N LEU A 20 -1.00 -3.11 9.42
CA LEU A 20 -1.94 -2.78 8.35
C LEU A 20 -2.46 -4.07 7.71
N ASP A 21 -3.77 -4.28 7.80
CA ASP A 21 -4.44 -5.41 7.16
C ASP A 21 -4.63 -5.16 5.66
N ALA A 22 -3.92 -5.91 4.83
CA ALA A 22 -4.01 -5.82 3.38
C ALA A 22 -5.42 -6.11 2.86
N ALA A 23 -6.22 -6.95 3.54
CA ALA A 23 -7.60 -7.22 3.14
C ALA A 23 -8.47 -5.95 3.26
N LYS A 24 -8.30 -5.17 4.34
CA LYS A 24 -9.00 -3.89 4.52
C LYS A 24 -8.59 -2.84 3.50
N VAL A 25 -7.32 -2.85 3.07
CA VAL A 25 -6.89 -2.03 1.94
C VAL A 25 -7.65 -2.46 0.68
N CYS A 26 -7.68 -3.76 0.38
CA CYS A 26 -8.36 -4.30 -0.80
C CYS A 26 -9.86 -3.98 -0.83
N GLU A 27 -10.56 -4.05 0.31
CA GLU A 27 -11.99 -3.71 0.42
C GLU A 27 -12.32 -2.27 0.04
N ARG A 28 -11.35 -1.35 0.15
CA ARG A 28 -11.54 0.07 -0.20
C ARG A 28 -11.17 0.37 -1.65
N ILE A 29 -10.54 -0.56 -2.36
CA ILE A 29 -10.21 -0.42 -3.77
C ILE A 29 -11.49 -0.63 -4.59
N ASN A 30 -11.81 0.35 -5.45
CA ASN A 30 -12.97 0.28 -6.35
C ASN A 30 -12.64 0.91 -7.71
N ALA A 31 -13.61 0.92 -8.63
CA ALA A 31 -13.42 1.41 -10.00
C ALA A 31 -13.01 2.89 -10.11
N ASN A 32 -13.19 3.70 -9.05
CA ASN A 32 -12.76 5.09 -9.00
C ASN A 32 -11.36 5.26 -8.40
N THR A 33 -10.77 4.21 -7.83
CA THR A 33 -9.40 4.25 -7.30
C THR A 33 -8.43 4.48 -8.44
N ARG A 34 -7.57 5.50 -8.30
CA ARG A 34 -6.52 5.82 -9.29
C ARG A 34 -5.12 5.48 -8.79
N LEU A 35 -4.91 5.57 -7.48
CA LEU A 35 -3.63 5.35 -6.83
C LEU A 35 -3.85 4.70 -5.46
N VAL A 36 -3.05 3.70 -5.16
CA VAL A 36 -2.89 3.14 -3.81
C VAL A 36 -1.47 3.46 -3.34
N ALA A 37 -1.35 4.25 -2.28
CA ALA A 37 -0.06 4.58 -1.67
C ALA A 37 0.04 3.92 -0.30
N VAL A 38 1.08 3.11 -0.09
CA VAL A 38 1.23 2.26 1.09
C VAL A 38 2.70 2.13 1.49
N SER A 39 3.00 2.09 2.79
CA SER A 39 4.36 1.80 3.28
C SER A 39 4.61 0.29 3.31
N TYR A 40 5.78 -0.14 2.85
CA TYR A 40 6.18 -1.56 2.88
C TYR A 40 6.46 -2.02 4.32
N ALA A 41 7.06 -1.17 5.13
CA ALA A 41 7.24 -1.39 6.55
C ALA A 41 6.89 -0.13 7.35
N SER A 42 6.21 -0.33 8.47
CA SER A 42 5.94 0.73 9.44
C SER A 42 7.24 1.14 10.13
N ASN A 43 7.58 2.42 10.09
CA ASN A 43 8.71 2.98 10.83
C ASN A 43 8.45 3.13 12.34
N VAL A 44 7.20 2.93 12.79
CA VAL A 44 6.83 3.02 14.21
C VAL A 44 6.84 1.63 14.86
N THR A 45 6.24 0.64 14.18
CA THR A 45 6.01 -0.70 14.75
C THR A 45 6.87 -1.78 14.12
N GLY A 46 7.53 -1.50 13.00
CA GLY A 46 8.26 -2.50 12.22
C GLY A 46 7.37 -3.48 11.46
N GLY A 47 6.04 -3.33 11.52
CA GLY A 47 5.10 -4.20 10.82
C GLY A 47 5.31 -4.18 9.31
N ILE A 48 5.41 -5.38 8.70
CA ILE A 48 5.58 -5.58 7.25
C ILE A 48 4.21 -5.78 6.62
N VAL A 49 3.94 -5.05 5.54
CA VAL A 49 2.66 -5.12 4.81
C VAL A 49 2.75 -6.13 3.68
N ASP A 50 1.68 -6.90 3.47
CA ASP A 50 1.54 -7.74 2.28
C ASP A 50 1.22 -6.87 1.04
N ILE A 51 2.27 -6.30 0.46
CA ILE A 51 2.19 -5.40 -0.68
C ILE A 51 1.70 -6.13 -1.94
N LYS A 52 2.07 -7.40 -2.12
CA LYS A 52 1.72 -8.14 -3.35
C LYS A 52 0.21 -8.29 -3.50
N THR A 53 -0.48 -8.64 -2.41
CA THR A 53 -1.95 -8.72 -2.39
C THR A 53 -2.60 -7.36 -2.74
N ILE A 54 -2.04 -6.26 -2.24
CA ILE A 54 -2.52 -4.90 -2.53
C ILE A 54 -2.30 -4.54 -4.01
N VAL A 55 -1.13 -4.89 -4.56
CA VAL A 55 -0.81 -4.64 -5.98
C VAL A 55 -1.78 -5.35 -6.90
N GLU A 56 -1.99 -6.65 -6.69
CA GLU A 56 -2.91 -7.44 -7.49
C GLU A 56 -4.34 -6.88 -7.41
N ALA A 57 -4.79 -6.44 -6.24
CA ALA A 57 -6.11 -5.84 -6.07
C ALA A 57 -6.24 -4.48 -6.78
N ALA A 58 -5.22 -3.62 -6.70
CA ALA A 58 -5.20 -2.31 -7.35
C ALA A 58 -5.17 -2.44 -8.88
N HIS A 59 -4.35 -3.34 -9.41
CA HIS A 59 -4.22 -3.56 -10.86
C HIS A 59 -5.50 -4.12 -11.48
N ARG A 60 -6.29 -4.91 -10.74
CA ARG A 60 -7.62 -5.37 -11.21
C ARG A 60 -8.60 -4.25 -11.53
N VAL A 61 -8.45 -3.07 -10.91
CA VAL A 61 -9.28 -1.88 -11.20
C VAL A 61 -8.56 -0.84 -12.06
N GLY A 62 -7.34 -1.14 -12.53
CA GLY A 62 -6.50 -0.21 -13.29
C GLY A 62 -5.91 0.94 -12.46
N ALA A 63 -5.82 0.78 -11.13
CA ALA A 63 -5.15 1.74 -10.27
C ALA A 63 -3.64 1.47 -10.23
N GLN A 64 -2.84 2.53 -10.05
CA GLN A 64 -1.41 2.42 -9.84
C GLN A 64 -1.07 2.23 -8.36
N VAL A 65 0.12 1.71 -8.07
CA VAL A 65 0.59 1.41 -6.71
C VAL A 65 1.92 2.09 -6.44
N TYR A 66 1.95 2.89 -5.38
CA TYR A 66 3.15 3.49 -4.82
C TYR A 66 3.50 2.82 -3.49
N VAL A 67 4.71 2.29 -3.40
CA VAL A 67 5.19 1.56 -2.22
C VAL A 67 6.31 2.35 -1.56
N ASP A 68 6.06 2.97 -0.40
CA ASP A 68 7.13 3.58 0.39
C ASP A 68 7.96 2.50 1.09
N ALA A 69 9.14 2.25 0.54
CA ALA A 69 10.06 1.23 1.03
C ALA A 69 11.18 1.78 1.92
N VAL A 70 11.14 3.04 2.36
CA VAL A 70 12.24 3.68 3.12
C VAL A 70 12.64 2.87 4.36
N HIS A 71 11.67 2.31 5.08
CA HIS A 71 11.95 1.53 6.28
C HIS A 71 12.20 0.04 6.01
N TYR A 72 11.82 -0.48 4.83
CA TYR A 72 12.02 -1.89 4.49
C TYR A 72 13.38 -2.14 3.81
N ALA A 73 13.74 -1.27 2.86
CA ALA A 73 14.93 -1.39 2.02
C ALA A 73 16.27 -1.54 2.80
N PRO A 74 16.48 -0.90 3.97
CA PRO A 74 17.71 -1.08 4.74
C PRO A 74 17.84 -2.48 5.37
N HIS A 75 16.74 -3.23 5.48
CA HIS A 75 16.69 -4.49 6.22
C HIS A 75 16.49 -5.71 5.33
N ASN A 76 15.95 -5.54 4.12
CA ASN A 76 15.68 -6.63 3.19
C ASN A 76 15.85 -6.19 1.74
N LEU A 77 16.23 -7.14 0.88
CA LEU A 77 16.27 -6.93 -0.56
C LEU A 77 14.85 -6.85 -1.13
N ILE A 78 14.65 -5.94 -2.08
CA ILE A 78 13.37 -5.74 -2.75
C ILE A 78 13.49 -6.19 -4.19
N ASP A 79 12.64 -7.12 -4.60
CA ASP A 79 12.44 -7.46 -6.00
C ASP A 79 11.18 -6.75 -6.51
N VAL A 80 11.37 -5.61 -7.16
CA VAL A 80 10.28 -4.79 -7.71
C VAL A 80 9.52 -5.49 -8.84
N GLN A 81 10.15 -6.41 -9.57
CA GLN A 81 9.51 -7.14 -10.66
C GLN A 81 8.59 -8.22 -10.10
N ALA A 82 9.02 -8.92 -9.05
CA ALA A 82 8.18 -9.87 -8.32
C ALA A 82 7.05 -9.17 -7.54
N LEU A 83 7.30 -7.94 -7.05
CA LEU A 83 6.32 -7.14 -6.32
C LEU A 83 5.24 -6.54 -7.24
N GLY A 84 5.63 -6.14 -8.46
CA GLY A 84 4.74 -5.56 -9.46
C GLY A 84 4.27 -4.13 -9.14
N CYS A 85 4.93 -3.41 -8.24
CA CYS A 85 4.57 -2.02 -7.94
C CYS A 85 4.91 -1.08 -9.11
N ASP A 86 4.10 -0.04 -9.32
CA ASP A 86 4.34 0.98 -10.34
C ASP A 86 5.42 1.99 -9.91
N PHE A 87 5.48 2.26 -8.60
CA PHE A 87 6.47 3.13 -7.98
C PHE A 87 6.96 2.50 -6.66
N LEU A 88 8.26 2.64 -6.42
CA LEU A 88 8.94 2.29 -5.17
C LEU A 88 9.64 3.53 -4.62
#